data_AF-A0A8J7THX7-F1
#
_entry.id   AF-A0A8J7THX7-F1
#
_cell.length_a   1.000
_cell.length_b   1.000
_cell.length_c   1.000
_cell.angle_alpha   90.00
_cell.angle_beta   90.00
_cell.angle_gamma   90.00
#
_symmetry.space_group_name_H-M   'P 1'
#
loop_
_entity.id
_entity.type
_entity.pdbx_description
1 polymer ?
#
loop_
_entity_poly.entity_id
_entity_poly.type
_entity_poly.pdbx_seq_one_letter_code
_entity_poly.pdbx_strand_id
1 'polypeptide(L)' 'MKMKYKVLDIAVSNDIKQEMRQKTGNPTAMPPQIFNGEVYCGDYAMFFQALEDRKADEFFKLRSS' A
#
# COMPACT_ATOMS: atom_id res chain seq x y z
N MET A 1 -12.82 -3.90 12.40
CA MET A 1 -13.16 -3.93 10.96
C MET A 1 -12.41 -5.09 10.31
N LYS A 2 -13.09 -5.95 9.55
CA LYS A 2 -12.41 -7.00 8.76
C LYS A 2 -12.37 -6.53 7.30
N MET A 3 -11.18 -6.33 6.76
CA MET A 3 -11.00 -6.02 5.35
C MET A 3 -10.61 -7.27 4.57
N LYS A 4 -11.12 -7.38 3.33
CA LYS A 4 -10.56 -8.31 2.35
C LYS A 4 -9.32 -7.66 1.74
N TYR A 5 -8.22 -8.39 1.68
CA TYR A 5 -6.99 -7.96 1.05
C TYR A 5 -6.33 -9.14 0.35
N LYS A 6 -5.47 -8.84 -0.62
CA LYS A 6 -4.61 -9.81 -1.28
C LYS A 6 -3.16 -9.47 -0.96
N VAL A 7 -2.39 -10.47 -0.57
CA VAL A 7 -0.93 -10.32 -0.41
C VAL A 7 -0.29 -10.64 -1.76
N LEU A 8 0.56 -9.72 -2.23
CA LEU A 8 1.44 -9.96 -3.37
C LEU A 8 2.86 -10.09 -2.81
N ASP A 9 3.42 -11.29 -2.90
CA ASP A 9 4.79 -11.55 -2.45
C ASP A 9 5.79 -11.12 -3.53
N ILE A 10 6.55 -10.06 -3.26
CA ILE A 10 7.54 -9.52 -4.19
C ILE A 10 8.84 -10.34 -4.21
N ALA A 11 9.04 -11.26 -3.26
CA ALA A 11 10.22 -12.10 -3.22
C ALA A 11 10.16 -13.24 -4.26
N VAL A 12 8.96 -13.59 -4.73
CA VAL A 12 8.76 -14.70 -5.66
C VAL A 12 9.00 -14.33 -7.13
N SER A 13 8.98 -13.03 -7.47
CA SER A 13 9.18 -12.56 -8.85
C SER A 13 9.75 -11.15 -8.90
N ASN A 14 10.78 -10.97 -9.73
CA ASN A 14 11.35 -9.65 -10.02
C ASN A 14 10.33 -8.71 -10.70
N ASP A 15 9.41 -9.26 -11.49
CA ASP A 15 8.41 -8.45 -12.22
C ASP A 15 7.44 -7.77 -11.23
N ILE A 16 6.97 -8.51 -10.22
CA ILE A 16 6.07 -7.97 -9.17
C ILE A 16 6.81 -6.91 -8.35
N LYS A 17 8.09 -7.16 -8.02
CA LYS A 17 8.94 -6.19 -7.32
C LYS A 17 9.14 -4.91 -8.15
N GLN A 18 9.32 -5.05 -9.46
CA GLN A 18 9.48 -3.91 -10.37
C GLN A 18 8.16 -3.16 -10.54
N GLU A 19 7.03 -3.86 -10.68
CA GLU A 19 5.69 -3.26 -10.74
C GLU A 19 5.41 -2.43 -9.48
N MET A 20 5.68 -2.97 -8.29
CA MET A 20 5.55 -2.24 -7.02
C MET A 20 6.38 -0.95 -7.01
N ARG A 21 7.64 -1.00 -7.44
CA ARG A 21 8.54 0.17 -7.51
C ARG A 21 8.09 1.21 -8.53
N GLN A 22 7.56 0.76 -9.68
CA GLN A 22 7.01 1.64 -10.70
C GLN A 22 5.74 2.34 -10.20
N LYS A 23 4.79 1.59 -9.65
CA LYS A 23 3.53 2.11 -9.11
C LYS A 23 3.73 3.07 -7.93
N THR A 24 4.79 2.89 -7.15
CA THR A 24 5.16 3.81 -6.05
C THR A 24 6.01 4.99 -6.50
N GLY A 25 6.49 5.01 -7.75
CA GLY A 25 7.45 6.01 -8.22
C GLY A 25 8.80 5.99 -7.49
N ASN A 26 9.10 4.91 -6.76
CA ASN A 26 10.29 4.80 -5.92
C ASN A 26 11.09 3.52 -6.26
N PRO A 27 12.26 3.64 -6.92
CA PRO A 27 13.06 2.49 -7.36
C PRO A 27 13.66 1.66 -6.22
N THR A 28 13.72 2.21 -5.00
CA THR A 28 14.24 1.52 -3.82
C THR A 28 13.16 1.21 -2.80
N ALA A 29 11.87 1.33 -3.17
CA ALA A 29 10.75 1.00 -2.30
C ALA A 29 10.89 -0.42 -1.72
N MET A 30 10.66 -0.51 -0.42
CA MET A 30 10.66 -1.74 0.36
C MET A 30 9.23 -2.07 0.80
N PRO A 31 8.86 -3.36 0.88
CA PRO A 31 7.55 -3.75 1.41
C PRO A 31 7.43 -3.39 2.90
N PRO A 32 6.20 -3.19 3.41
CA PRO A 32 4.94 -3.25 2.68
C PRO A 32 4.66 -1.99 1.85
N GLN A 33 3.98 -2.17 0.71
CA GLN A 33 3.45 -1.10 -0.14
C GLN A 33 1.98 -1.39 -0.38
N ILE A 34 1.09 -0.50 0.07
CA ILE A 34 -0.35 -0.78 0.15
C ILE A 34 -1.07 -0.03 -0.95
N PHE A 35 -1.97 -0.75 -1.64
CA PHE A 35 -2.82 -0.24 -2.70
C PHE A 35 -4.27 -0.62 -2.43
N ASN A 36 -5.19 0.27 -2.78
CA ASN A 36 -6.61 -0.03 -2.92
C ASN A 36 -6.95 -0.07 -4.42
N GLY A 37 -7.02 -1.28 -4.98
CA GLY A 37 -7.06 -1.46 -6.43
C GLY A 37 -5.77 -0.94 -7.07
N GLU A 38 -5.89 0.03 -7.99
CA GLU A 38 -4.75 0.71 -8.63
C GLU A 38 -4.29 1.97 -7.88
N VAL A 39 -4.99 2.37 -6.82
CA VAL A 39 -4.67 3.60 -6.08
C VAL A 39 -3.67 3.30 -4.98
N TYR A 40 -2.51 3.97 -5.02
CA TYR A 40 -1.51 3.89 -3.97
C TYR A 40 -2.02 4.54 -2.67
N CYS A 41 -1.97 3.78 -1.57
CA CYS A 41 -2.35 4.25 -0.24
C CYS A 41 -1.15 4.81 0.52
N GLY A 42 -0.05 4.04 0.55
CA GLY A 42 1.16 4.37 1.28
C GLY A 42 1.97 3.16 1.72
N ASP A 43 3.07 3.42 2.40
CA ASP A 43 3.95 2.43 3.01
C ASP A 43 3.57 2.15 4.48
N TYR A 44 4.40 1.40 5.18
CA TYR A 44 4.22 1.11 6.61
C TYR A 44 4.15 2.38 7.48
N ALA A 45 5.05 3.34 7.27
CA ALA A 45 5.16 4.52 8.13
C ALA A 45 3.91 5.39 7.99
N MET A 46 3.43 5.56 6.74
CA MET A 46 2.18 6.28 6.47
C MET A 46 0.97 5.56 7.07
N PHE A 47 0.91 4.23 6.98
CA PHE A 47 -0.17 3.45 7.58
C PHE A 47 -0.17 3.58 9.11
N PHE A 48 0.99 3.44 9.74
CA PHE A 48 1.15 3.57 11.17
C PHE A 48 0.71 4.96 11.66
N GLN A 49 1.15 6.02 10.97
CA GLN A 49 0.72 7.38 11.28
C GLN A 49 -0.81 7.54 11.15
N ALA A 50 -1.41 7.00 10.09
CA ALA A 50 -2.86 7.05 9.91
C ALA A 50 -3.63 6.28 10.99
N LEU A 51 -3.06 5.21 11.55
CA LEU A 51 -3.66 4.51 12.69
C LEU A 51 -3.64 5.38 13.95
N GLU A 52 -2.50 5.99 14.26
CA GLU A 52 -2.35 6.91 15.41
C GLU A 52 -3.30 8.10 15.31
N ASP A 53 -3.45 8.66 14.11
CA ASP A 53 -4.36 9.78 13.83
C ASP A 53 -5.83 9.37 13.72
N ARG A 54 -6.15 8.07 13.84
CA ARG A 54 -7.50 7.49 13.64
C ARG A 54 -8.10 7.80 12.25
N LYS A 55 -7.25 7.87 11.23
CA LYS A 55 -7.55 8.15 9.81
C LYS A 55 -7.26 6.97 8.89
N ALA A 56 -7.38 5.74 9.41
CA ALA A 56 -7.10 4.54 8.64
C ALA A 56 -7.96 4.41 7.36
N ASP A 57 -9.21 4.85 7.42
CA ASP A 57 -10.13 4.82 6.27
C ASP A 57 -9.77 5.84 5.18
N GLU A 58 -9.24 7.00 5.56
CA GLU A 58 -8.64 7.97 4.63
C GLU A 58 -7.36 7.40 3.98
N PHE A 59 -6.51 6.72 4.76
CA PHE A 59 -5.32 6.03 4.24
C PHE A 59 -5.71 4.98 3.19
N PHE A 60 -6.68 4.12 3.50
CA PHE A 60 -7.16 3.08 2.58
C PHE A 60 -8.05 3.62 1.45
N LYS A 61 -8.26 4.94 1.34
CA LYS A 61 -9.08 5.56 0.28
C LYS A 61 -10.50 4.98 0.21
N LEU A 62 -11.12 4.70 1.36
CA LEU A 62 -12.46 4.09 1.42
C LEU A 62 -13.61 5.10 1.27
N ARG A 63 -13.31 6.39 1.46
CA ARG A 63 -14.29 7.46 1.29
C ARG A 63 -14.13 8.04 -0.11
N SER A 64 -15.20 7.98 -0.90
CA SER A 64 -15.32 8.74 -2.15
C SER A 64 -15.35 10.23 -1.81
N SER A 65 -14.54 11.04 -2.49
CA SER A 65 -14.87 12.45 -2.71
C SER A 65 -16.06 12.58 -3.64
#